data_AF-A0A800F9Y5-F1
#
_entry.id   AF-A0A800F9Y5-F1
#
_cell.length_a   1.000
_cell.length_b   1.000
_cell.length_c   1.000
_cell.angle_alpha   90.00
_cell.angle_beta   90.00
_cell.angle_gamma   90.00
#
_symmetry.space_group_name_H-M   'P 1'
#
loop_
_entity.id
_entity.type
_entity.pdbx_description
1 polymer ?
#
loop_
_entity_poly.entity_id
_entity_poly.type
_entity_poly.pdbx_seq_one_letter_code
_entity_poly.pdbx_strand_id
1 'polypeptide(L)'
;GSTRLLEIAERRGVDRTLAAMDGLIEYADRLVEAGLEMIPDGRYVAEDFMEDDGFGSGPVPIRATLELVGSKLTLDFTGTSPQVPGGINAVAAITSSATRYVVRCVVEALLGEPLPAGGGSMSAVTLVLPEGSLVNARPPASVAAGNVETSQRITDVLMRAFAIALPDRMPALSQGTMNNITVGGVDPRTGEAFAYYETVGGGMGAGPTGPGLSGVHCHMSNSLNTPVEALEHAYPYRVTRYGIRRNSGGAGLHRGGDGLRRDLMLLGPARVTLLSERRIKGPSGAEGGEDGATGENVLIRDGAEESLPGKVTFTVDTGDVISVRSPGGGGWGPEQSP
;
A
#
# COMPACT_ATOMS: atom_id res chain seq x y z
N GLY A 1 0.43 -27.34 3.95
CA GLY A 1 0.45 -27.24 2.47
C GLY A 1 0.70 -28.60 1.85
N SER A 2 1.97 -29.01 1.73
CA SER A 2 2.39 -30.24 1.02
C SER A 2 1.60 -31.50 1.39
N THR A 3 1.48 -31.85 2.67
CA THR A 3 0.73 -33.05 3.11
C THR A 3 -0.72 -33.06 2.62
N ARG A 4 -1.42 -31.92 2.69
CA ARG A 4 -2.82 -31.83 2.23
C ARG A 4 -2.93 -31.95 0.72
N LEU A 5 -1.96 -31.42 -0.03
CA LEU A 5 -1.92 -31.60 -1.48
C LEU A 5 -1.72 -33.07 -1.86
N LEU A 6 -0.82 -33.77 -1.17
CA LEU A 6 -0.59 -35.20 -1.37
C LEU A 6 -1.85 -36.03 -1.05
N GLU A 7 -2.54 -35.73 0.04
CA GLU A 7 -3.82 -36.38 0.38
C GLU A 7 -4.90 -36.17 -0.70
N ILE A 8 -4.96 -34.99 -1.31
CA ILE A 8 -5.89 -34.72 -2.43
C ILE A 8 -5.51 -35.57 -3.64
N ALA A 9 -4.22 -35.60 -4.00
CA ALA A 9 -3.71 -36.37 -5.13
C ALA A 9 -3.93 -37.88 -4.94
N GLU A 10 -3.75 -38.40 -3.73
CA GLU A 10 -4.01 -39.81 -3.41
C GLU A 10 -5.51 -40.15 -3.53
N ARG A 11 -6.39 -39.30 -2.98
CA ARG A 11 -7.85 -39.54 -3.00
C ARG A 11 -8.48 -39.35 -4.38
N ARG A 12 -7.98 -38.42 -5.18
CA ARG A 12 -8.60 -37.99 -6.45
C ARG A 12 -7.83 -38.43 -7.69
N GLY A 13 -6.59 -38.88 -7.54
CA GLY A 13 -5.65 -39.14 -8.62
C GLY A 13 -4.81 -37.90 -8.97
N VAL A 14 -3.54 -38.12 -9.30
CA VAL A 14 -2.58 -37.06 -9.66
C VAL A 14 -3.07 -36.27 -10.87
N ASP A 15 -3.39 -36.95 -11.97
CA ASP A 15 -3.79 -36.30 -13.23
C ASP A 15 -5.04 -35.42 -13.05
N ARG A 16 -6.04 -35.92 -12.30
CA ARG A 16 -7.25 -35.15 -11.98
C ARG A 16 -6.95 -33.94 -11.10
N THR A 17 -5.99 -34.06 -10.20
CA THR A 17 -5.59 -32.96 -9.32
C THR A 17 -4.89 -31.87 -10.11
N LEU A 18 -3.96 -32.23 -11.00
CA LEU A 18 -3.27 -31.29 -11.88
C LEU A 18 -4.25 -30.62 -12.85
N ALA A 19 -5.11 -31.39 -13.52
CA ALA A 19 -6.12 -30.83 -14.41
C ALA A 19 -7.09 -29.87 -13.68
N ALA A 20 -7.41 -30.13 -12.40
CA ALA A 20 -8.22 -29.21 -11.60
C ALA A 20 -7.46 -27.92 -11.26
N MET A 21 -6.14 -27.97 -11.05
CA MET A 21 -5.30 -26.78 -10.86
C MET A 21 -5.29 -25.92 -12.11
N ASP A 22 -5.06 -26.53 -13.28
CA ASP A 22 -5.08 -25.82 -14.57
C ASP A 22 -6.46 -25.22 -14.83
N GLY A 23 -7.53 -25.98 -14.59
CA GLY A 23 -8.90 -25.50 -14.73
C GLY A 23 -9.24 -24.32 -13.82
N LEU A 24 -8.67 -24.24 -12.60
CA LEU A 24 -8.83 -23.08 -11.71
C LEU A 24 -8.12 -21.83 -12.25
N ILE A 25 -6.94 -22.00 -12.84
CA ILE A 25 -6.17 -20.91 -13.46
C ILE A 25 -6.92 -20.37 -14.68
N GLU A 26 -7.36 -21.26 -15.58
CA GLU A 26 -8.13 -20.89 -16.77
C GLU A 26 -9.48 -20.25 -16.41
N TYR A 27 -10.15 -20.75 -15.36
CA TYR A 27 -11.39 -20.16 -14.90
C TYR A 27 -11.20 -18.74 -14.38
N ALA A 28 -10.14 -18.51 -13.59
CA ALA A 28 -9.80 -17.17 -13.13
C ALA A 28 -9.47 -16.24 -14.31
N ASP A 29 -8.75 -16.70 -15.33
CA ASP A 29 -8.46 -15.90 -16.53
C ASP A 29 -9.75 -15.51 -17.29
N ARG A 30 -10.71 -16.44 -17.44
CA ARG A 30 -12.01 -16.12 -18.07
C ARG A 30 -12.80 -15.07 -17.29
N LEU A 31 -12.76 -15.12 -15.96
CA LEU A 31 -13.40 -14.10 -15.13
C LEU A 31 -12.70 -12.74 -15.28
N VAL A 32 -11.37 -12.73 -15.33
CA VAL A 32 -10.60 -11.50 -15.61
C VAL A 32 -11.00 -10.93 -16.97
N GLU A 33 -11.04 -11.74 -18.03
CA GLU A 33 -11.46 -11.30 -19.37
C GLU A 33 -12.90 -10.74 -19.35
N ALA A 34 -13.84 -11.44 -18.72
CA ALA A 34 -15.22 -10.98 -18.61
C ALA A 34 -15.36 -9.64 -17.86
N GLY A 35 -14.60 -9.47 -16.77
CA GLY A 35 -14.61 -8.20 -16.02
C GLY A 35 -13.97 -7.06 -16.81
N LEU A 36 -12.92 -7.34 -17.59
CA LEU A 36 -12.28 -6.34 -18.46
C LEU A 36 -13.22 -5.89 -19.59
N GLU A 37 -14.02 -6.78 -20.19
CA GLU A 37 -15.01 -6.41 -21.22
C GLU A 37 -16.11 -5.44 -20.72
N MET A 38 -16.31 -5.34 -19.41
CA MET A 38 -17.26 -4.39 -18.81
C MET A 38 -16.71 -2.98 -18.69
N ILE A 39 -15.40 -2.79 -18.91
CA ILE A 39 -14.74 -1.49 -18.83
C ILE A 39 -14.76 -0.86 -20.22
N PRO A 40 -15.06 0.45 -20.36
CA PRO A 40 -15.06 1.09 -21.67
C PRO A 40 -13.67 1.04 -22.32
N ASP A 41 -13.63 0.60 -23.58
CA ASP A 41 -12.44 0.68 -24.43
C ASP A 41 -11.88 2.10 -24.43
N GLY A 42 -10.56 2.22 -24.34
CA GLY A 42 -9.94 3.53 -24.30
C GLY A 42 -8.52 3.53 -23.78
N ARG A 43 -7.99 4.74 -23.70
CA ARG A 43 -6.64 5.02 -23.21
C ARG A 43 -6.70 6.02 -22.06
N TYR A 44 -6.36 5.57 -20.86
CA TYR A 44 -6.46 6.32 -19.62
C TYR A 44 -5.08 6.49 -19.01
N VAL A 45 -4.71 7.71 -18.63
CA VAL A 45 -3.36 8.02 -18.15
C VAL A 45 -3.45 8.59 -16.75
N ALA A 46 -2.65 8.04 -15.84
CA ALA A 46 -2.51 8.56 -14.50
C ALA A 46 -1.04 8.67 -14.09
N GLU A 47 -0.79 9.58 -13.16
CA GLU A 47 0.53 9.81 -12.57
C GLU A 47 0.36 10.16 -11.09
N ASP A 48 1.32 9.73 -10.28
CA ASP A 48 1.50 10.14 -8.90
C ASP A 48 3.00 9.99 -8.57
N PHE A 49 3.44 10.47 -7.41
CA PHE A 49 4.86 10.64 -7.11
C PHE A 49 5.22 9.97 -5.79
N MET A 50 6.42 9.38 -5.74
CA MET A 50 7.10 9.19 -4.46
C MET A 50 7.64 10.55 -4.02
N GLU A 51 7.38 10.96 -2.77
CA GLU A 51 7.70 12.31 -2.31
C GLU A 51 9.22 12.58 -2.26
N ASP A 52 9.99 11.57 -1.89
CA ASP A 52 11.46 11.58 -1.85
C ASP A 52 12.01 10.14 -1.77
N ASP A 53 13.29 9.93 -2.05
CA ASP A 53 13.95 8.62 -1.95
C ASP A 53 14.79 8.42 -0.68
N GLY A 54 14.85 9.43 0.20
CA GLY A 54 15.70 9.49 1.38
C GLY A 54 17.09 10.10 1.10
N PHE A 55 17.37 10.49 -0.15
CA PHE A 55 18.62 11.09 -0.61
C PHE A 55 18.39 12.44 -1.31
N GLY A 56 17.16 12.98 -1.28
CA GLY A 56 16.84 14.27 -1.89
C GLY A 56 16.59 14.21 -3.39
N SER A 57 16.30 13.03 -3.95
CA SER A 57 15.98 12.86 -5.38
C SER A 57 14.50 13.15 -5.71
N GLY A 58 13.68 13.47 -4.70
CA GLY A 58 12.25 13.74 -4.88
C GLY A 58 11.92 15.06 -5.60
N PRO A 59 10.72 15.17 -6.19
CA PRO A 59 9.70 14.12 -6.34
C PRO A 59 10.06 13.11 -7.44
N VAL A 60 9.68 11.84 -7.26
CA VAL A 60 9.98 10.75 -8.21
C VAL A 60 8.68 10.22 -8.86
N PRO A 61 8.36 10.66 -10.10
CA PRO A 61 7.13 10.25 -10.81
C PRO A 61 7.00 8.74 -11.11
N ILE A 62 5.78 8.24 -10.93
CA ILE A 62 5.30 6.95 -11.45
C ILE A 62 4.11 7.24 -12.36
N ARG A 63 4.24 6.84 -13.62
CA ARG A 63 3.22 7.06 -14.66
C ARG A 63 2.74 5.72 -15.19
N ALA A 64 1.44 5.56 -15.32
CA ALA A 64 0.83 4.41 -15.98
C ALA A 64 -0.15 4.88 -17.06
N THR A 65 -0.08 4.22 -18.21
CA THR A 65 -1.10 4.28 -19.26
C THR A 65 -1.85 2.95 -19.27
N LEU A 66 -3.15 3.01 -19.06
CA LEU A 66 -4.09 1.91 -19.22
C LEU A 66 -4.67 1.99 -20.62
N GLU A 67 -4.44 0.97 -21.44
CA GLU A 67 -5.05 0.82 -22.75
C GLU A 67 -5.87 -0.46 -22.76
N LEU A 68 -7.17 -0.33 -23.05
CA LEU A 68 -8.11 -1.43 -23.06
C LEU A 68 -8.78 -1.52 -24.44
N VAL A 69 -8.76 -2.73 -25.00
CA VAL A 69 -9.47 -3.08 -26.24
C VAL A 69 -10.15 -4.43 -26.05
N GLY A 70 -11.48 -4.42 -25.89
CA GLY A 70 -12.26 -5.59 -25.52
C GLY A 70 -11.79 -6.16 -24.17
N SER A 71 -11.41 -7.44 -24.17
CA SER A 71 -10.87 -8.11 -22.97
C SER A 71 -9.36 -7.94 -22.79
N LYS A 72 -8.65 -7.22 -23.67
CA LYS A 72 -7.19 -7.11 -23.63
C LYS A 72 -6.75 -5.80 -23.00
N LEU A 73 -6.04 -5.91 -21.87
CA LEU A 73 -5.54 -4.81 -21.08
C LEU A 73 -4.02 -4.69 -21.26
N THR A 74 -3.55 -3.52 -21.69
CA THR A 74 -2.14 -3.15 -21.65
C THR A 74 -1.93 -2.08 -20.59
N LEU A 75 -0.99 -2.33 -19.67
CA LEU A 75 -0.55 -1.37 -18.67
C LEU A 75 0.90 -1.00 -18.95
N ASP A 76 1.09 0.21 -19.45
CA ASP A 76 2.38 0.75 -19.86
C ASP A 76 2.90 1.78 -18.86
N PHE A 77 4.04 1.46 -18.25
CA PHE A 77 4.72 2.31 -17.28
C PHE A 77 5.80 3.21 -17.90
N THR A 78 5.86 3.29 -19.23
CA THR A 78 6.72 4.24 -19.95
C THR A 78 6.46 5.67 -19.49
N GLY A 79 7.56 6.37 -19.17
CA GLY A 79 7.52 7.71 -18.56
C GLY A 79 7.67 7.72 -17.03
N THR A 80 7.63 6.57 -16.36
CA THR A 80 8.06 6.44 -14.96
C THR A 80 9.55 6.77 -14.84
N SER A 81 9.94 7.39 -13.72
CA SER A 81 11.33 7.78 -13.47
C SER A 81 12.33 6.63 -13.57
N PRO A 82 13.60 6.92 -13.92
CA PRO A 82 14.70 5.99 -13.72
C PRO A 82 14.79 5.51 -12.26
N GLN A 83 15.42 4.35 -12.05
CA GLN A 83 15.76 3.91 -10.71
C GLN A 83 16.64 4.95 -9.99
N VAL A 84 16.42 5.12 -8.68
CA VAL A 84 17.04 6.16 -7.84
C VAL A 84 18.06 5.58 -6.87
N PRO A 85 18.96 6.40 -6.27
CA PRO A 85 19.90 5.93 -5.26
C PRO A 85 19.22 5.37 -4.00
N GLY A 86 18.11 5.99 -3.58
CA GLY A 86 17.35 5.56 -2.41
C GLY A 86 16.66 4.20 -2.56
N GLY A 87 16.15 3.68 -1.43
CA GLY A 87 15.63 2.31 -1.35
C GLY A 87 14.25 2.07 -1.99
N ILE A 88 13.64 3.07 -2.62
CA ILE A 88 12.27 3.02 -3.16
C ILE A 88 12.17 2.35 -4.55
N ASN A 89 13.22 1.70 -5.02
CA ASN A 89 13.14 0.98 -6.29
C ASN A 89 12.33 -0.31 -6.14
N ALA A 90 11.53 -0.65 -7.13
CA ALA A 90 10.77 -1.88 -7.20
C ALA A 90 11.28 -2.77 -8.34
N VAL A 91 11.40 -4.07 -8.07
CA VAL A 91 11.62 -5.07 -9.11
C VAL A 91 10.31 -5.33 -9.86
N ALA A 92 10.39 -5.81 -11.11
CA ALA A 92 9.22 -6.10 -11.94
C ALA A 92 8.15 -6.96 -11.24
N ALA A 93 8.57 -7.92 -10.40
CA ALA A 93 7.65 -8.76 -9.65
C ALA A 93 6.74 -7.99 -8.68
N ILE A 94 7.24 -6.90 -8.08
CA ILE A 94 6.45 -6.02 -7.19
C ILE A 94 5.40 -5.28 -8.02
N THR A 95 5.79 -4.69 -9.15
CA THR A 95 4.88 -3.99 -10.06
C THR A 95 3.82 -4.92 -10.63
N SER A 96 4.20 -6.15 -10.99
CA SER A 96 3.26 -7.18 -11.42
C SER A 96 2.28 -7.55 -10.31
N SER A 97 2.75 -7.69 -9.07
CA SER A 97 1.88 -8.04 -7.93
C SER A 97 0.86 -6.93 -7.63
N ALA A 98 1.30 -5.67 -7.60
CA ALA A 98 0.41 -4.52 -7.43
C ALA A 98 -0.61 -4.42 -8.57
N THR A 99 -0.18 -4.67 -9.81
CA THR A 99 -1.08 -4.73 -10.97
C THR A 99 -2.15 -5.81 -10.81
N ARG A 100 -1.74 -7.04 -10.45
CA ARG A 100 -2.65 -8.16 -10.24
C ARG A 100 -3.67 -7.87 -9.15
N TYR A 101 -3.23 -7.23 -8.07
CA TYR A 101 -4.11 -6.79 -7.00
C TYR A 101 -5.17 -5.80 -7.49
N VAL A 102 -4.77 -4.73 -8.22
CA VAL A 102 -5.73 -3.72 -8.69
C VAL A 102 -6.72 -4.31 -9.69
N VAL A 103 -6.24 -5.07 -10.69
CA VAL A 103 -7.14 -5.71 -11.67
C VAL A 103 -8.11 -6.64 -10.97
N ARG A 104 -7.65 -7.44 -10.00
CA ARG A 104 -8.53 -8.29 -9.19
C ARG A 104 -9.61 -7.45 -8.49
N CYS A 105 -9.24 -6.37 -7.81
CA CYS A 105 -10.21 -5.52 -7.12
C CYS A 105 -11.27 -4.96 -8.07
N VAL A 106 -10.86 -4.48 -9.25
CA VAL A 106 -11.78 -3.93 -10.25
C VAL A 106 -12.69 -5.01 -10.82
N VAL A 107 -12.13 -6.15 -11.23
CA VAL A 107 -12.89 -7.27 -11.81
C VAL A 107 -13.88 -7.85 -10.80
N GLU A 108 -13.46 -8.11 -9.56
CA GLU A 108 -14.36 -8.61 -8.52
C GLU A 108 -15.49 -7.63 -8.23
N ALA A 109 -15.21 -6.32 -8.23
CA ALA A 109 -16.23 -5.28 -8.04
C ALA A 109 -17.23 -5.20 -9.22
N LEU A 110 -16.77 -5.41 -10.46
CA LEU A 110 -17.63 -5.38 -11.65
C LEU A 110 -18.49 -6.63 -11.77
N LEU A 111 -17.92 -7.81 -11.50
CA LEU A 111 -18.63 -9.08 -11.59
C LEU A 111 -19.52 -9.36 -10.37
N GLY A 112 -19.18 -8.79 -9.20
CA GLY A 112 -19.86 -9.09 -7.94
C GLY A 112 -19.52 -10.48 -7.38
N GLU A 113 -18.44 -11.10 -7.85
CA GLU A 113 -18.00 -12.42 -7.44
C GLU A 113 -16.47 -12.45 -7.20
N PRO A 114 -15.99 -13.22 -6.21
CA PRO A 114 -14.55 -13.32 -5.93
C PRO A 114 -13.84 -14.16 -6.99
N LEU A 115 -12.64 -13.73 -7.40
CA LEU A 115 -11.75 -14.52 -8.24
C LEU A 115 -11.16 -15.70 -7.44
N PRO A 116 -10.93 -16.86 -8.08
CA PRO A 116 -10.18 -17.97 -7.49
C PRO A 116 -8.85 -17.53 -6.88
N ALA A 117 -8.47 -18.17 -5.79
CA ALA A 117 -7.20 -17.89 -5.10
C ALA A 117 -6.02 -18.10 -6.08
N GLY A 118 -5.26 -17.02 -6.33
CA GLY A 118 -4.18 -16.97 -7.33
C GLY A 118 -4.43 -15.98 -8.47
N GLY A 119 -5.69 -15.62 -8.74
CA GLY A 119 -6.04 -14.58 -9.72
C GLY A 119 -5.73 -14.94 -11.18
N GLY A 120 -5.57 -16.22 -11.50
CA GLY A 120 -5.27 -16.70 -12.84
C GLY A 120 -3.83 -16.43 -13.29
N SER A 121 -3.56 -16.76 -14.55
CA SER A 121 -2.28 -16.43 -15.18
C SER A 121 -2.18 -14.95 -15.52
N MET A 122 -3.33 -14.28 -15.64
CA MET A 122 -3.51 -12.90 -16.11
C MET A 122 -3.09 -12.75 -17.57
N SER A 123 -3.38 -13.77 -18.38
CA SER A 123 -3.03 -13.85 -19.80
C SER A 123 -3.61 -12.72 -20.67
N ALA A 124 -4.68 -12.08 -20.20
CA ALA A 124 -5.28 -10.92 -20.84
C ALA A 124 -4.59 -9.57 -20.53
N VAL A 125 -3.62 -9.57 -19.61
CA VAL A 125 -2.94 -8.37 -19.12
C VAL A 125 -1.49 -8.35 -19.59
N THR A 126 -1.16 -7.37 -20.42
CA THR A 126 0.21 -7.09 -20.86
C THR A 126 0.81 -5.98 -20.00
N LEU A 127 2.01 -6.20 -19.46
CA LEU A 127 2.76 -5.21 -18.68
C LEU A 127 3.97 -4.72 -19.48
N VAL A 128 4.04 -3.42 -19.73
CA VAL A 128 5.22 -2.76 -20.32
C VAL A 128 5.98 -2.04 -19.22
N LEU A 129 7.14 -2.58 -18.84
CA LEU A 129 7.95 -2.11 -17.73
C LEU A 129 9.36 -1.74 -18.21
N PRO A 130 9.66 -0.45 -18.41
CA PRO A 130 10.99 -0.03 -18.87
C PRO A 130 12.09 -0.51 -17.93
N GLU A 131 13.07 -1.25 -18.45
CA GLU A 131 14.18 -1.78 -17.65
C GLU A 131 15.05 -0.64 -17.09
N GLY A 132 15.42 -0.73 -15.81
CA GLY A 132 16.18 0.32 -15.12
C GLY A 132 15.33 1.51 -14.68
N SER A 133 14.01 1.38 -14.69
CA SER A 133 13.08 2.35 -14.10
C SER A 133 12.82 2.04 -12.62
N LEU A 134 12.17 2.98 -11.92
CA LEU A 134 11.73 2.82 -10.54
C LEU A 134 10.83 1.58 -10.34
N VAL A 135 10.10 1.16 -11.37
CA VAL A 135 9.14 0.04 -11.32
C VAL A 135 9.67 -1.25 -11.96
N ASN A 136 10.90 -1.23 -12.47
CA ASN A 136 11.61 -2.41 -12.99
C ASN A 136 13.12 -2.19 -12.86
N ALA A 137 13.56 -2.12 -11.61
CA ALA A 137 14.93 -1.78 -11.27
C ALA A 137 15.91 -2.93 -11.53
N ARG A 138 17.14 -2.57 -11.91
CA ARG A 138 18.24 -3.50 -12.09
C ARG A 138 19.19 -3.52 -10.89
N PRO A 139 19.83 -4.66 -10.60
CA PRO A 139 20.98 -4.69 -9.72
C PRO A 139 22.03 -3.66 -10.15
N PRO A 140 22.69 -2.95 -9.21
CA PRO A 140 22.66 -3.13 -7.76
C PRO A 140 21.72 -2.15 -7.00
N ALA A 141 20.66 -1.62 -7.63
CA ALA A 141 19.76 -0.68 -6.94
C ALA A 141 19.15 -1.28 -5.65
N SER A 142 19.02 -0.45 -4.63
CA SER A 142 18.34 -0.81 -3.38
C SER A 142 16.84 -0.88 -3.59
N VAL A 143 16.22 -1.99 -3.19
CA VAL A 143 14.79 -2.27 -3.36
C VAL A 143 14.04 -2.43 -2.04
N ALA A 144 14.65 -2.02 -0.92
CA ALA A 144 14.14 -2.26 0.42
C ALA A 144 12.73 -1.68 0.66
N ALA A 145 12.45 -0.51 0.10
CA ALA A 145 11.16 0.17 0.19
C ALA A 145 10.24 -0.09 -1.02
N GLY A 146 10.70 -0.85 -2.01
CA GLY A 146 9.92 -1.15 -3.22
C GLY A 146 8.62 -1.88 -2.94
N ASN A 147 8.68 -2.94 -2.11
CA ASN A 147 7.49 -3.74 -1.79
C ASN A 147 6.53 -3.02 -0.85
N VAL A 148 7.00 -2.01 -0.12
CA VAL A 148 6.22 -1.37 0.93
C VAL A 148 5.66 -0.02 0.51
N GLU A 149 6.49 0.91 0.04
CA GLU A 149 6.03 2.25 -0.30
C GLU A 149 5.75 2.39 -1.81
N THR A 150 6.65 1.91 -2.66
CA THR A 150 6.50 2.05 -4.12
C THR A 150 5.33 1.22 -4.65
N SER A 151 5.10 0.03 -4.09
CA SER A 151 3.95 -0.81 -4.42
C SER A 151 2.60 -0.13 -4.08
N GLN A 152 2.54 0.62 -2.97
CA GLN A 152 1.38 1.43 -2.62
C GLN A 152 1.17 2.53 -3.66
N ARG A 153 2.24 3.21 -4.09
CA ARG A 153 2.13 4.26 -5.11
C ARG A 153 1.77 3.73 -6.49
N ILE A 154 2.30 2.58 -6.90
CA ILE A 154 1.88 1.88 -8.13
C ILE A 154 0.38 1.57 -8.04
N THR A 155 -0.08 1.08 -6.89
CA THR A 155 -1.50 0.81 -6.65
C THR A 155 -2.34 2.09 -6.79
N ASP A 156 -1.94 3.19 -6.15
CA ASP A 156 -2.64 4.47 -6.26
C ASP A 156 -2.72 4.98 -7.72
N VAL A 157 -1.62 4.89 -8.48
CA VAL A 157 -1.59 5.30 -9.89
C VAL A 157 -2.52 4.45 -10.75
N LEU A 158 -2.55 3.14 -10.54
CA LEU A 158 -3.45 2.24 -11.25
C LEU A 158 -4.91 2.49 -10.86
N MET A 159 -5.21 2.67 -9.56
CA MET A 159 -6.55 3.03 -9.08
C MET A 159 -7.03 4.34 -9.72
N ARG A 160 -6.16 5.36 -9.84
CA ARG A 160 -6.46 6.61 -10.57
C ARG A 160 -6.74 6.35 -12.05
N ALA A 161 -5.95 5.52 -12.73
CA ALA A 161 -6.18 5.24 -14.15
C ALA A 161 -7.54 4.56 -14.37
N PHE A 162 -7.89 3.57 -13.54
CA PHE A 162 -9.21 2.94 -13.56
C PHE A 162 -10.33 3.91 -13.15
N ALA A 163 -10.08 4.86 -12.25
CA ALA A 163 -11.07 5.89 -11.89
C ALA A 163 -11.43 6.80 -13.06
N ILE A 164 -10.50 7.05 -14.00
CA ILE A 164 -10.84 7.78 -15.23
C ILE A 164 -11.76 6.93 -16.12
N ALA A 165 -11.54 5.61 -16.18
CA ALA A 165 -12.37 4.70 -16.97
C ALA A 165 -13.73 4.40 -16.34
N LEU A 166 -13.81 4.42 -15.00
CA LEU A 166 -14.96 4.02 -14.19
C LEU A 166 -15.21 5.00 -13.03
N PRO A 167 -15.47 6.30 -13.30
CA PRO A 167 -15.53 7.35 -12.27
C PRO A 167 -16.54 7.06 -11.15
N ASP A 168 -17.72 6.54 -11.51
CA ASP A 168 -18.78 6.24 -10.56
C ASP A 168 -18.60 4.91 -9.80
N ARG A 169 -17.52 4.17 -10.05
CA ARG A 169 -17.27 2.85 -9.44
C ARG A 169 -16.03 2.82 -8.56
N MET A 170 -15.07 3.70 -8.82
CA MET A 170 -13.79 3.65 -8.14
C MET A 170 -13.82 4.45 -6.82
N PRO A 171 -13.13 3.95 -5.78
CA PRO A 171 -12.97 4.69 -4.54
C PRO A 171 -11.97 5.84 -4.69
N ALA A 172 -12.05 6.79 -3.75
CA ALA A 172 -10.97 7.72 -3.46
C ALA A 172 -9.71 6.97 -2.99
N LEU A 173 -8.57 7.66 -2.95
CA LEU A 173 -7.33 7.02 -2.53
C LEU A 173 -7.28 6.80 -1.01
N SER A 174 -6.73 5.65 -0.62
CA SER A 174 -6.44 5.33 0.78
C SER A 174 -5.11 5.97 1.22
N GLN A 175 -4.70 5.74 2.47
CA GLN A 175 -3.50 6.31 3.10
C GLN A 175 -2.19 6.29 2.27
N GLY A 176 -2.05 5.42 1.26
CA GLY A 176 -0.96 5.46 0.28
C GLY A 176 0.45 5.22 0.85
N THR A 177 0.55 4.58 2.02
CA THR A 177 1.80 4.27 2.73
C THR A 177 1.55 3.10 3.71
N MET A 178 2.60 2.37 4.10
CA MET A 178 2.50 1.39 5.19
C MET A 178 2.97 1.95 6.54
N ASN A 179 3.50 3.19 6.56
CA ASN A 179 4.06 3.85 7.74
C ASN A 179 5.08 2.95 8.46
N ASN A 180 6.11 2.50 7.75
CA ASN A 180 7.07 1.55 8.29
C ASN A 180 7.96 2.20 9.35
N ILE A 181 8.08 1.52 10.48
CA ILE A 181 8.98 1.85 11.57
C ILE A 181 9.91 0.66 11.78
N THR A 182 11.21 0.89 11.73
CA THR A 182 12.19 -0.12 12.10
C THR A 182 13.10 0.40 13.18
N VAL A 183 13.36 -0.41 14.19
CA VAL A 183 14.16 -0.03 15.36
C VAL A 183 15.14 -1.15 15.66
N GLY A 184 16.40 -0.79 15.84
CA GLY A 184 17.46 -1.69 16.27
C GLY A 184 18.19 -1.13 17.48
N GLY A 185 18.49 -1.99 18.45
CA GLY A 185 19.16 -1.59 19.67
C GLY A 185 19.57 -2.78 20.53
N VAL A 186 19.88 -2.49 21.79
CA VAL A 186 20.16 -3.49 22.83
C VAL A 186 19.10 -3.35 23.91
N ASP A 187 18.49 -4.47 24.30
CA ASP A 187 17.48 -4.47 25.35
C ASP A 187 18.17 -4.28 26.72
N PRO A 188 17.90 -3.18 27.45
CA PRO A 188 18.54 -2.91 28.73
C PRO A 188 18.17 -3.94 29.82
N ARG A 189 17.11 -4.72 29.63
CA ARG A 189 16.65 -5.75 30.59
C ARG A 189 17.49 -7.03 30.50
N THR A 190 17.99 -7.36 29.31
CA THR A 190 18.67 -8.63 29.03
C THR A 190 20.12 -8.46 28.56
N GLY A 191 20.47 -7.29 28.02
CA GLY A 191 21.76 -7.03 27.37
C GLY A 191 21.86 -7.57 25.93
N GLU A 192 20.78 -8.13 25.38
CA GLU A 192 20.76 -8.75 24.05
C GLU A 192 20.36 -7.76 22.96
N ALA A 193 20.87 -7.95 21.75
CA ALA A 193 20.47 -7.16 20.59
C ALA A 193 19.03 -7.50 20.16
N PHE A 194 18.28 -6.48 19.73
CA PHE A 194 16.95 -6.66 19.15
C PHE A 194 16.81 -5.89 17.85
N ALA A 195 15.90 -6.37 17.00
CA ALA A 195 15.38 -5.67 15.84
C ALA A 195 13.86 -5.77 15.83
N TYR A 196 13.20 -4.66 15.56
CA TYR A 196 11.75 -4.54 15.48
C TYR A 196 11.35 -3.88 14.16
N TYR A 197 10.23 -4.34 13.61
CA TYR A 197 9.63 -3.84 12.38
C TYR A 197 8.12 -3.77 12.57
N GLU A 198 7.53 -2.60 12.37
CA GLU A 198 6.08 -2.37 12.45
C GLU A 198 5.59 -1.64 11.20
N THR A 199 4.37 -1.96 10.82
CA THR A 199 3.55 -1.19 9.87
C THR A 199 2.36 -0.62 10.64
N VAL A 200 1.98 0.62 10.32
CA VAL A 200 0.85 1.29 10.98
C VAL A 200 -0.22 1.56 9.92
N GLY A 201 -1.44 1.10 10.19
CA GLY A 201 -2.60 1.36 9.36
C GLY A 201 -2.99 2.85 9.32
N GLY A 202 -4.05 3.16 8.59
CA GLY A 202 -4.48 4.52 8.39
C GLY A 202 -5.88 4.58 7.80
N GLY A 203 -6.21 5.70 7.14
CA GLY A 203 -7.52 5.87 6.54
C GLY A 203 -7.67 5.13 5.21
N MET A 204 -8.76 4.40 5.05
CA MET A 204 -9.19 3.88 3.75
C MET A 204 -9.93 4.99 2.98
N GLY A 205 -9.74 5.06 1.66
CA GLY A 205 -10.51 5.97 0.81
C GLY A 205 -11.99 5.61 0.81
N ALA A 206 -12.86 6.62 0.80
CA ALA A 206 -14.29 6.40 0.63
C ALA A 206 -14.64 5.97 -0.79
N GLY A 207 -15.77 5.29 -0.98
CA GLY A 207 -16.22 4.85 -2.29
C GLY A 207 -17.66 5.25 -2.60
N PRO A 208 -18.15 4.95 -3.80
CA PRO A 208 -19.53 5.25 -4.20
C PRO A 208 -20.59 4.54 -3.32
N THR A 209 -20.21 3.46 -2.64
CA THR A 209 -21.11 2.65 -1.81
C THR A 209 -21.03 2.96 -0.31
N GLY A 210 -20.07 3.77 0.14
CA GLY A 210 -19.99 4.12 1.56
C GLY A 210 -18.66 4.75 2.01
N PRO A 211 -18.59 5.13 3.29
CA PRO A 211 -17.42 5.76 3.89
C PRO A 211 -16.23 4.80 3.99
N GLY A 212 -15.04 5.37 4.06
CA GLY A 212 -13.80 4.63 4.28
C GLY A 212 -13.66 4.15 5.73
N LEU A 213 -13.08 2.96 5.92
CA LEU A 213 -12.72 2.44 7.23
C LEU A 213 -11.55 3.21 7.86
N SER A 214 -11.61 3.45 9.17
CA SER A 214 -10.57 4.17 9.91
C SER A 214 -9.56 3.23 10.55
N GLY A 215 -8.28 3.58 10.50
CA GLY A 215 -7.19 2.87 11.16
C GLY A 215 -6.96 1.43 10.69
N VAL A 216 -7.13 1.17 9.40
CA VAL A 216 -6.95 -0.15 8.79
C VAL A 216 -5.74 -0.17 7.87
N HIS A 217 -5.15 -1.35 7.68
CA HIS A 217 -4.20 -1.58 6.60
C HIS A 217 -4.95 -1.63 5.26
N CYS A 218 -4.45 -0.92 4.26
CA CYS A 218 -5.07 -0.81 2.94
C CYS A 218 -4.12 -1.33 1.86
N HIS A 219 -4.70 -1.94 0.82
CA HIS A 219 -4.01 -2.37 -0.39
C HIS A 219 -2.82 -3.29 -0.14
N MET A 220 -1.59 -2.80 -0.38
CA MET A 220 -0.37 -3.61 -0.29
C MET A 220 0.00 -3.98 1.15
N SER A 221 -0.76 -3.51 2.14
CA SER A 221 -0.60 -3.82 3.56
C SER A 221 -1.71 -4.77 4.03
N ASN A 222 -1.35 -5.92 4.62
CA ASN A 222 -2.30 -6.88 5.18
C ASN A 222 -1.76 -7.52 6.49
N SER A 223 -1.28 -6.67 7.40
CA SER A 223 -0.81 -7.06 8.73
C SER A 223 -1.90 -6.85 9.78
N LEU A 224 -1.90 -7.70 10.81
CA LEU A 224 -2.65 -7.43 12.04
C LEU A 224 -1.87 -6.42 12.87
N ASN A 225 -2.58 -5.64 13.69
CA ASN A 225 -1.93 -4.75 14.65
C ASN A 225 -1.18 -5.57 15.72
N THR A 226 -0.03 -5.06 16.16
CA THR A 226 0.71 -5.68 17.27
C THR A 226 0.01 -5.34 18.60
N PRO A 227 -0.41 -6.31 19.42
CA PRO A 227 -0.99 -6.03 20.73
C PRO A 227 0.00 -5.26 21.61
N VAL A 228 -0.48 -4.24 22.33
CA VAL A 228 0.35 -3.36 23.17
C VAL A 228 1.13 -4.18 24.21
N GLU A 229 0.45 -5.06 24.94
CA GLU A 229 1.06 -5.87 25.99
C GLU A 229 2.12 -6.83 25.43
N ALA A 230 1.87 -7.41 24.25
CA ALA A 230 2.84 -8.29 23.59
C ALA A 230 4.09 -7.52 23.14
N LEU A 231 3.91 -6.30 22.61
CA LEU A 231 5.01 -5.43 22.22
C LEU A 231 5.88 -5.03 23.43
N GLU A 232 5.27 -4.52 24.49
CA GLU A 232 5.98 -4.08 25.70
C GLU A 232 6.61 -5.23 26.48
N HIS A 233 6.05 -6.43 26.36
CA HIS A 233 6.68 -7.63 26.90
C HIS A 233 7.95 -7.98 26.11
N ALA A 234 7.85 -8.08 24.79
CA ALA A 234 8.91 -8.57 23.92
C ALA A 234 10.06 -7.56 23.71
N TYR A 235 9.78 -6.26 23.74
CA TYR A 235 10.74 -5.22 23.37
C TYR A 235 10.83 -4.11 24.42
N PRO A 236 11.94 -3.36 24.49
CA PRO A 236 12.12 -2.26 25.43
C PRO A 236 11.39 -0.99 24.97
N TYR A 237 10.08 -1.11 24.82
CA TYR A 237 9.18 -0.02 24.44
C TYR A 237 8.12 0.23 25.51
N ARG A 238 7.53 1.40 25.44
CA ARG A 238 6.27 1.74 26.09
C ARG A 238 5.37 2.41 25.08
N VAL A 239 4.16 1.90 24.90
CA VAL A 239 3.15 2.56 24.08
C VAL A 239 2.51 3.65 24.93
N THR A 240 2.81 4.91 24.64
CA THR A 240 2.25 6.05 25.38
C THR A 240 0.94 6.54 24.78
N ARG A 241 0.70 6.27 23.49
CA ARG A 241 -0.57 6.54 22.82
C ARG A 241 -0.82 5.59 21.68
N TYR A 242 -2.07 5.12 21.57
CA TYR A 242 -2.55 4.43 20.39
C TYR A 242 -4.04 4.71 20.20
N GLY A 243 -4.42 5.27 19.05
CA GLY A 243 -5.83 5.51 18.75
C GLY A 243 -6.07 6.19 17.41
N ILE A 244 -7.34 6.37 17.06
CA ILE A 244 -7.76 7.04 15.84
C ILE A 244 -7.34 8.51 15.85
N ARG A 245 -6.69 8.96 14.77
CA ARG A 245 -6.41 10.37 14.47
C ARG A 245 -7.65 11.00 13.88
N ARG A 246 -8.60 11.34 14.77
CA ARG A 246 -9.92 11.86 14.36
C ARG A 246 -9.80 13.08 13.45
N ASN A 247 -10.74 13.19 12.52
CA ASN A 247 -10.85 14.30 11.56
C ASN A 247 -9.72 14.36 10.52
N SER A 248 -9.06 13.23 10.24
CA SER A 248 -8.00 13.16 9.22
C SER A 248 -8.48 12.62 7.88
N GLY A 249 -9.61 11.92 7.83
CA GLY A 249 -10.26 11.55 6.57
C GLY A 249 -10.86 12.75 5.85
N GLY A 250 -10.78 12.75 4.52
CA GLY A 250 -11.33 13.78 3.65
C GLY A 250 -12.85 13.84 3.71
N ALA A 251 -13.42 15.04 3.62
CA ALA A 251 -14.86 15.27 3.57
C ALA A 251 -15.45 14.87 2.20
N GLY A 252 -16.76 14.68 2.15
CA GLY A 252 -17.49 14.29 0.94
C GLY A 252 -18.84 13.67 1.31
N LEU A 253 -19.61 13.28 0.31
CA LEU A 253 -20.85 12.50 0.53
C LEU A 253 -20.57 11.26 1.39
N HIS A 254 -19.48 10.57 1.07
CA HIS A 254 -18.90 9.54 1.91
C HIS A 254 -17.53 10.00 2.39
N ARG A 255 -17.40 10.07 3.71
CA ARG A 255 -16.17 10.52 4.37
C ARG A 255 -15.07 9.46 4.25
N GLY A 256 -13.85 9.91 3.97
CA GLY A 256 -12.66 9.05 4.05
C GLY A 256 -12.41 8.56 5.48
N GLY A 257 -11.75 7.42 5.61
CA GLY A 257 -11.37 6.90 6.91
C GLY A 257 -10.35 7.79 7.62
N ASP A 258 -10.43 7.87 8.95
CA ASP A 258 -9.42 8.54 9.76
C ASP A 258 -8.18 7.65 9.93
N GLY A 259 -7.01 8.27 10.04
CA GLY A 259 -5.73 7.63 10.34
C GLY A 259 -5.58 7.17 11.79
N LEU A 260 -4.35 6.77 12.16
CA LEU A 260 -3.94 6.38 13.50
C LEU A 260 -2.85 7.32 14.03
N ARG A 261 -2.79 7.47 15.35
CA ARG A 261 -1.60 7.96 16.06
C ARG A 261 -1.03 6.83 16.91
N ARG A 262 0.25 6.55 16.72
CA ARG A 262 1.03 5.51 17.40
C ARG A 262 2.27 6.15 18.01
N ASP A 263 2.31 6.26 19.34
CA ASP A 263 3.42 6.86 20.07
C ASP A 263 4.18 5.76 20.83
N LEU A 264 5.44 5.57 20.45
CA LEU A 264 6.34 4.55 20.98
C LEU A 264 7.48 5.23 21.75
N MET A 265 7.48 5.12 23.07
CA MET A 265 8.60 5.56 23.90
C MET A 265 9.65 4.46 23.98
N LEU A 266 10.90 4.80 23.68
CA LEU A 266 12.03 3.89 23.77
C LEU A 266 12.58 3.83 25.19
N LEU A 267 12.78 2.63 25.72
CA LEU A 267 13.31 2.42 27.08
C LEU A 267 14.82 2.20 27.11
N GLY A 268 15.50 2.39 25.98
CA GLY A 268 16.95 2.29 25.82
C GLY A 268 17.39 3.02 24.55
N PRO A 269 18.68 3.38 24.41
CA PRO A 269 19.20 3.98 23.19
C PRO A 269 18.98 3.06 21.98
N ALA A 270 18.53 3.62 20.87
CA ALA A 270 18.23 2.84 19.66
C ALA A 270 18.48 3.64 18.38
N ARG A 271 18.63 2.92 17.28
CA ARG A 271 18.62 3.49 15.92
C ARG A 271 17.27 3.21 15.29
N VAL A 272 16.63 4.25 14.75
CA VAL A 272 15.32 4.15 14.12
C VAL A 272 15.39 4.57 12.67
N THR A 273 14.75 3.79 11.80
CA THR A 273 14.47 4.17 10.42
C THR A 273 12.97 4.29 10.22
N LEU A 274 12.52 5.41 9.66
CA LEU A 274 11.16 5.61 9.19
C LEU A 274 11.16 5.55 7.67
N LEU A 275 10.21 4.78 7.11
CA LEU A 275 9.92 4.76 5.68
C LEU A 275 8.42 4.96 5.49
N SER A 276 8.05 6.12 4.99
CA SER A 276 6.66 6.53 4.84
C SER A 276 6.48 7.52 3.69
N GLU A 277 5.24 7.61 3.23
CA GLU A 277 4.76 8.48 2.16
C GLU A 277 3.57 9.33 2.64
N ARG A 278 3.09 10.24 1.79
CA ARG A 278 1.95 11.13 2.07
C ARG A 278 2.18 12.05 3.27
N ARG A 279 3.43 12.54 3.43
CA ARG A 279 3.84 13.54 4.43
C ARG A 279 3.79 14.96 3.88
N ILE A 280 3.82 15.11 2.55
CA ILE A 280 3.72 16.39 1.83
C ILE A 280 2.32 16.54 1.22
N LYS A 281 1.83 15.49 0.53
CA LYS A 281 0.51 15.51 -0.12
C LYS A 281 -0.38 14.39 0.43
N GLY A 282 -1.59 14.75 0.84
CA GLY A 282 -2.59 13.81 1.31
C GLY A 282 -3.10 12.86 0.21
N PRO A 283 -3.77 11.76 0.59
CA PRO A 283 -4.48 10.93 -0.38
C PRO A 283 -5.63 11.67 -1.05
N SER A 284 -5.74 11.56 -2.36
CA SER A 284 -6.73 12.34 -3.11
C SER A 284 -8.16 11.85 -2.88
N GLY A 285 -9.08 12.79 -2.75
CA GLY A 285 -10.51 12.54 -2.88
C GLY A 285 -10.92 12.13 -4.29
N ALA A 286 -12.17 11.71 -4.45
CA ALA A 286 -12.75 11.33 -5.75
C ALA A 286 -14.16 11.91 -5.92
N GLU A 287 -14.56 12.15 -7.18
CA GLU A 287 -15.89 12.64 -7.56
C GLU A 287 -16.36 13.88 -6.77
N GLY A 288 -15.44 14.80 -6.47
CA GLY A 288 -15.72 16.03 -5.72
C GLY A 288 -15.56 15.92 -4.19
N GLY A 289 -15.13 14.78 -3.67
CA GLY A 289 -14.68 14.64 -2.29
C GLY A 289 -13.32 15.30 -2.04
N GLU A 290 -13.07 15.69 -0.80
CA GLU A 290 -11.82 16.33 -0.37
C GLU A 290 -10.69 15.32 -0.13
N ASP A 291 -9.45 15.82 -0.20
CA ASP A 291 -8.25 15.04 0.12
C ASP A 291 -8.19 14.70 1.61
N GLY A 292 -7.67 13.52 1.93
CA GLY A 292 -7.35 13.15 3.31
C GLY A 292 -6.16 13.96 3.84
N ALA A 293 -6.11 14.18 5.15
CA ALA A 293 -4.97 14.85 5.78
C ALA A 293 -3.68 14.04 5.59
N THR A 294 -2.55 14.75 5.46
CA THR A 294 -1.22 14.14 5.43
C THR A 294 -0.92 13.40 6.74
N GLY A 295 0.01 12.44 6.63
CA GLY A 295 0.65 11.86 7.80
C GLY A 295 1.75 12.77 8.34
N GLU A 296 2.18 12.50 9.56
CA GLU A 296 3.28 13.20 10.23
C GLU A 296 4.15 12.18 10.95
N ASN A 297 5.46 12.40 10.91
CA ASN A 297 6.43 11.70 11.74
C ASN A 297 6.98 12.72 12.73
N VAL A 298 6.95 12.40 14.03
CA VAL A 298 7.38 13.33 15.08
C VAL A 298 8.26 12.60 16.08
N LEU A 299 9.41 13.20 16.41
CA LEU A 299 10.21 12.85 17.58
C LEU A 299 9.80 13.76 18.73
N ILE A 300 9.50 13.19 19.89
CA ILE A 300 9.18 13.94 21.10
C ILE A 300 10.28 13.70 22.13
N ARG A 301 10.98 14.77 22.52
CA ARG A 301 12.06 14.75 23.52
C ARG A 301 11.79 15.81 24.57
N ASP A 302 11.74 15.40 25.84
CA ASP A 302 11.42 16.29 26.98
C ASP A 302 10.13 17.12 26.77
N GLY A 303 9.16 16.55 26.06
CA GLY A 303 7.89 17.21 25.72
C GLY A 303 7.93 18.15 24.51
N ALA A 304 9.10 18.39 23.92
CA ALA A 304 9.22 19.15 22.67
C ALA A 304 9.01 18.23 21.45
N GLU A 305 8.18 18.67 20.50
CA GLU A 305 7.93 17.95 19.24
C GLU A 305 8.85 18.46 18.12
N GLU A 306 9.57 17.54 17.48
CA GLU A 306 10.38 17.77 16.29
C GLU A 306 9.77 17.00 15.11
N SER A 307 9.46 17.71 14.02
CA SER A 307 8.96 17.07 12.80
C SER A 307 10.09 16.36 12.06
N LEU A 308 9.83 15.11 11.67
CA LEU A 308 10.75 14.28 10.91
C LEU A 308 10.28 14.10 9.45
N PRO A 309 11.19 13.92 8.48
CA PRO A 309 10.80 13.65 7.11
C PRO A 309 10.19 12.25 6.93
N GLY A 310 9.59 12.01 5.76
CA GLY A 310 8.96 10.72 5.43
C GLY A 310 9.93 9.54 5.38
N LYS A 311 11.20 9.79 5.04
CA LYS A 311 12.27 8.79 4.99
C LYS A 311 13.48 9.33 5.73
N VAL A 312 13.81 8.70 6.85
CA VAL A 312 14.91 9.18 7.70
C VAL A 312 15.45 8.06 8.55
N THR A 313 16.74 8.13 8.89
CA THR A 313 17.34 7.30 9.93
C THR A 313 18.02 8.19 10.96
N PHE A 314 17.74 7.95 12.23
CA PHE A 314 18.25 8.76 13.34
C PHE A 314 18.44 7.89 14.59
N THR A 315 19.07 8.45 15.61
CA THR A 315 19.24 7.81 16.91
C THR A 315 18.35 8.46 17.94
N VAL A 316 17.84 7.66 18.85
CA VAL A 316 17.01 8.09 19.97
C VAL A 316 17.65 7.65 21.28
N ASP A 317 17.44 8.46 22.31
CA ASP A 317 17.86 8.18 23.67
C ASP A 317 16.71 7.57 24.49
N THR A 318 17.03 7.14 25.71
CA THR A 318 16.02 6.59 26.62
C THR A 318 15.00 7.66 26.99
N GLY A 319 13.71 7.35 26.83
CA GLY A 319 12.60 8.26 27.11
C GLY A 319 12.10 9.05 25.91
N ASP A 320 12.85 9.08 24.80
CA ASP A 320 12.37 9.67 23.55
C ASP A 320 11.15 8.92 23.03
N VAL A 321 10.19 9.65 22.45
CA VAL A 321 8.96 9.09 21.88
C VAL A 321 8.92 9.32 20.38
N ILE A 322 8.68 8.25 19.63
CA ILE A 322 8.44 8.32 18.20
C ILE A 322 6.93 8.26 17.98
N SER A 323 6.38 9.37 17.49
CA SER A 323 4.95 9.53 17.18
C SER A 323 4.75 9.43 15.67
N VAL A 324 4.17 8.33 15.22
CA VAL A 324 3.71 8.15 13.85
C VAL A 324 2.23 8.45 13.78
N ARG A 325 1.88 9.48 13.00
CA ARG A 325 0.52 9.94 12.77
C ARG A 325 0.20 9.64 11.32
N SER A 326 -0.53 8.56 11.05
CA SER A 326 -0.78 8.12 9.69
C SER A 326 -1.69 9.11 8.93
N PRO A 327 -1.66 9.08 7.59
CA PRO A 327 -2.63 9.79 6.77
C PRO A 327 -4.06 9.27 6.98
N GLY A 328 -5.05 10.11 6.67
CA GLY A 328 -6.44 9.68 6.45
C GLY A 328 -6.63 9.09 5.05
N GLY A 329 -7.87 8.80 4.67
CA GLY A 329 -8.25 8.47 3.29
C GLY A 329 -8.98 9.65 2.64
N GLY A 330 -8.98 9.70 1.30
CA GLY A 330 -9.77 10.69 0.55
C GLY A 330 -11.28 10.48 0.72
N GLY A 331 -12.04 11.57 0.68
CA GLY A 331 -13.51 11.53 0.63
C GLY A 331 -14.02 11.26 -0.78
N TRP A 332 -15.29 10.85 -0.87
CA TRP A 332 -15.95 10.54 -2.14
C TRP A 332 -17.26 11.32 -2.29
N GLY A 333 -17.47 11.92 -3.46
CA GLY A 333 -18.66 12.72 -3.76
C GLY A 333 -18.63 14.11 -3.11
N PRO A 334 -19.38 15.09 -3.65
CA PRO A 334 -19.47 16.42 -3.06
C PRO A 334 -20.12 16.35 -1.67
N GLU A 335 -19.62 17.15 -0.74
CA GLU A 335 -20.24 17.29 0.58
C GLU A 335 -21.64 17.91 0.41
N GLN A 336 -22.66 17.26 0.96
CA GLN A 336 -23.99 17.85 1.00
C GLN A 336 -23.99 18.90 2.11
N SER A 337 -24.23 20.17 1.74
CA SER A 337 -24.46 21.21 2.75
C SER A 337 -25.66 20.82 3.63
N PRO A 338 -25.57 21.02 4.95
CA PRO A 338 -26.63 20.67 5.89
C PRO A 338 -27.95 21.42 5.65
#